data_AF-A0A0F8A046-F1
#
_entry.id   AF-A0A0F8A046-F1
#
_cell.length_a   1.000
_cell.length_b   1.000
_cell.length_c   1.000
_cell.angle_alpha   90.00
_cell.angle_beta   90.00
_cell.angle_gamma   90.00
#
_symmetry.space_group_name_H-M   'P 1'
#
loop_
_entity.id
_entity.type
_entity.pdbx_description
1 polymer ?
#
loop_
_entity_poly.entity_id
_entity_poly.type
_entity_poly.pdbx_seq_one_letter_code
_entity_poly.pdbx_strand_id
1 'polypeptide(L)'
;MNLAGRSILDIGTGTGKWAVDLADQDPSVTIVGLDLSPNQPEFVPPNVHFFVENVETEWSESESTRTFHNRSTAGSRADFRTCAEEAGFVDVSEEIFEAPLGNWPEDQQKKDIGEMLASSFKMGLHGLTAKAFQDVLGRSKEEVEVFNAFVRRELDRNTSKLTLHVSVFIARKIE
;
A
#
# COMPACT_ATOMS: atom_id res chain seq x y z
N MET A 1 17.99 -0.63 4.50
CA MET A 1 18.01 0.64 3.72
C MET A 1 18.04 1.80 4.71
N ASN A 2 18.89 2.81 4.54
CA ASN A 2 18.89 4.00 5.41
C ASN A 2 17.91 5.04 4.85
N LEU A 3 16.82 5.30 5.59
CA LEU A 3 15.76 6.23 5.21
C LEU A 3 15.80 7.55 5.98
N ALA A 4 16.77 7.73 6.90
CA ALA A 4 16.83 8.88 7.79
C ALA A 4 16.83 10.21 7.02
N GLY A 5 15.99 11.15 7.46
CA GLY A 5 15.84 12.48 6.86
C GLY A 5 15.17 12.52 5.48
N ARG A 6 14.64 11.41 4.97
CA ARG A 6 13.96 11.38 3.66
C ARG A 6 12.48 11.77 3.80
N SER A 7 11.95 12.43 2.76
CA SER A 7 10.51 12.52 2.54
C SER A 7 10.05 11.34 1.68
N ILE A 8 9.04 10.62 2.13
CA ILE A 8 8.50 9.39 1.53
C ILE A 8 7.08 9.66 1.02
N LEU A 9 6.75 9.13 -0.15
CA LEU A 9 5.40 9.11 -0.70
C LEU A 9 4.93 7.65 -0.82
N ASP A 10 3.91 7.29 -0.04
CA ASP A 10 3.33 5.95 0.10
C ASP A 10 2.04 5.83 -0.73
N ILE A 11 2.14 5.28 -1.95
CA ILE A 11 1.03 5.15 -2.89
C ILE A 11 0.25 3.87 -2.63
N GLY A 12 -1.08 3.96 -2.58
CA GLY A 12 -1.92 2.85 -2.16
C GLY A 12 -1.69 2.51 -0.70
N THR A 13 -1.55 3.55 0.14
CA THR A 13 -1.20 3.40 1.56
C THR A 13 -2.22 2.56 2.35
N GLY A 14 -3.43 2.37 1.80
CA GLY A 14 -4.52 1.66 2.44
C GLY A 14 -4.84 2.30 3.78
N THR A 15 -4.85 1.48 4.84
CA THR A 15 -5.08 1.96 6.21
C THR A 15 -4.00 2.90 6.77
N GLY A 16 -2.88 3.09 6.08
CA GLY A 16 -1.79 3.95 6.57
C GLY A 16 -0.94 3.36 7.70
N LYS A 17 -1.20 2.10 8.12
CA LYS A 17 -0.49 1.47 9.24
C LYS A 17 1.03 1.46 9.07
N TRP A 18 1.52 1.17 7.87
CA TRP A 18 2.96 1.15 7.61
C TRP A 18 3.59 2.54 7.74
N ALA A 19 2.92 3.57 7.21
CA ALA A 19 3.38 4.95 7.32
C ALA A 19 3.45 5.38 8.80
N VAL A 20 2.42 5.09 9.59
CA VAL A 20 2.41 5.38 11.02
C VAL A 20 3.54 4.63 11.75
N ASP A 21 3.64 3.31 11.56
CA ASP A 21 4.64 2.49 12.24
C ASP A 21 6.08 2.92 11.89
N LEU A 22 6.34 3.34 10.65
CA LEU A 22 7.67 3.83 10.23
C LEU A 22 7.97 5.23 10.80
N ALA A 23 7.00 6.13 10.76
CA ALA A 23 7.15 7.49 11.28
C ALA A 23 7.37 7.52 12.80
N ASP A 24 6.74 6.59 13.55
CA ASP A 24 6.99 6.42 14.99
C ASP A 24 8.38 5.87 15.28
N GLN A 25 8.89 4.97 14.43
CA GLN A 25 10.22 4.37 14.58
C GLN A 25 11.34 5.35 14.21
N ASP A 26 11.12 6.19 13.20
CA ASP A 26 12.07 7.21 12.75
C ASP A 26 11.37 8.56 12.57
N PRO A 27 11.30 9.39 13.63
CA PRO A 27 10.69 10.71 13.54
C PRO A 27 11.37 11.68 12.56
N SER A 28 12.54 11.31 12.00
CA SER A 28 13.25 12.13 11.01
C SER A 28 12.70 11.97 9.59
N VAL A 29 11.91 10.93 9.31
CA VAL A 29 11.27 10.76 8.00
C VAL A 29 9.94 11.52 7.96
N THR A 30 9.56 12.02 6.79
CA THR A 30 8.22 12.59 6.57
C THR A 30 7.49 11.74 5.55
N ILE A 31 6.28 11.29 5.84
CA ILE A 31 5.53 10.38 4.97
C ILE A 31 4.23 11.04 4.51
N VAL A 32 4.01 11.03 3.19
CA VAL A 32 2.73 11.37 2.57
C VAL A 32 2.13 10.08 2.04
N GLY A 33 0.92 9.71 2.45
CA GLY A 33 0.23 8.52 1.95
C GLY A 33 -0.98 8.88 1.10
N LEU A 34 -1.10 8.24 -0.06
CA LEU A 34 -2.20 8.42 -1.00
C LEU A 34 -3.01 7.13 -1.11
N ASP A 35 -4.34 7.23 -1.05
CA ASP A 35 -5.24 6.13 -1.38
C ASP A 35 -6.54 6.64 -2.00
N LEU A 36 -7.22 5.80 -2.79
CA LEU A 36 -8.54 6.13 -3.32
C LEU A 36 -9.64 6.03 -2.24
N SER A 37 -9.37 5.31 -1.16
CA SER A 37 -10.31 5.03 -0.08
C SER A 37 -10.01 5.90 1.13
N PRO A 38 -11.00 6.60 1.72
CA PRO A 38 -10.83 7.36 2.97
C PRO A 38 -10.88 6.43 4.19
N ASN A 39 -9.89 5.54 4.34
CA ASN A 39 -9.84 4.52 5.40
C ASN A 39 -8.61 4.67 6.34
N GLN A 40 -8.00 5.85 6.35
CA GLN A 40 -6.84 6.18 7.18
C GLN A 40 -7.26 6.71 8.57
N PRO A 41 -6.43 6.53 9.61
CA PRO A 41 -6.71 7.05 10.95
C PRO A 41 -6.65 8.58 11.01
N GLU A 42 -7.50 9.18 11.85
CA GLU A 42 -7.49 10.63 12.10
C GLU A 42 -6.29 11.08 12.96
N PHE A 43 -5.86 10.21 13.89
CA PHE A 43 -4.75 10.48 14.80
C PHE A 43 -3.49 9.79 14.29
N VAL A 44 -2.54 10.59 13.80
CA VAL A 44 -1.28 10.14 13.21
C VAL A 44 -0.10 10.95 13.78
N PRO A 45 1.14 10.44 13.67
CA PRO A 45 2.33 11.21 13.99
C PRO A 45 2.40 12.52 13.18
N PRO A 46 3.02 13.59 13.70
CA PRO A 46 3.03 14.91 13.05
C PRO A 46 3.76 14.93 11.69
N ASN A 47 4.59 13.93 11.43
CA ASN A 47 5.35 13.70 10.21
C ASN A 47 4.63 12.75 9.23
N VAL A 48 3.35 12.44 9.44
CA VAL A 48 2.51 11.63 8.53
C VAL A 48 1.33 12.46 8.03
N HIS A 49 1.10 12.43 6.72
CA HIS A 49 -0.02 13.12 6.07
C HIS A 49 -0.72 12.17 5.10
N PHE A 50 -2.05 12.10 5.14
CA PHE A 50 -2.84 11.25 4.26
C PHE A 50 -3.75 12.08 3.36
N PHE A 51 -3.82 11.72 2.08
CA PHE A 51 -4.70 12.34 1.10
C PHE A 51 -5.49 11.28 0.33
N VAL A 52 -6.75 11.61 0.02
CA VAL A 52 -7.62 10.76 -0.79
C VAL A 52 -7.51 11.22 -2.23
N GLU A 53 -6.57 10.64 -2.97
CA GLU A 53 -6.21 11.10 -4.31
C GLU A 53 -6.02 9.95 -5.29
N ASN A 54 -6.31 10.22 -6.56
CA ASN A 54 -6.03 9.31 -7.65
C ASN A 54 -4.64 9.57 -8.21
N VAL A 55 -3.72 8.67 -7.93
CA VAL A 55 -2.32 8.69 -8.41
C VAL A 55 -2.16 8.56 -9.93
N GLU A 56 -3.22 8.22 -10.65
CA GLU A 56 -3.24 8.19 -12.12
C GLU A 56 -3.55 9.58 -12.75
N THR A 57 -3.73 10.62 -11.92
CA THR A 57 -3.97 11.99 -12.39
C THR A 57 -2.69 12.84 -12.40
N GLU A 58 -2.75 14.07 -12.90
CA GLU A 58 -1.57 14.95 -12.96
C GLU A 58 -1.01 15.22 -11.56
N TRP A 59 0.29 15.02 -11.43
CA TRP A 59 1.04 15.15 -10.18
C TRP A 59 1.44 16.61 -9.94
N SER A 60 1.24 17.12 -8.73
CA SER A 60 1.73 18.46 -8.36
C SER A 60 3.25 18.48 -8.17
N GLU A 61 3.89 19.64 -8.36
CA GLU A 61 5.35 19.77 -8.14
C GLU A 61 5.79 19.38 -6.72
N SER A 62 4.95 19.59 -5.69
CA SER A 62 5.27 19.21 -4.31
C SER A 62 5.28 17.71 -4.05
N GLU A 63 4.52 16.93 -4.83
CA GLU A 63 4.53 15.47 -4.77
C GLU A 63 5.81 14.90 -5.38
N SER A 64 6.40 15.67 -6.30
CA SER A 64 7.50 15.22 -7.13
C SER A 64 8.86 15.19 -6.41
N THR A 65 9.03 15.73 -5.20
CA THR A 65 10.34 15.78 -4.52
C THR A 65 10.58 14.65 -3.52
N ARG A 66 9.78 13.56 -3.54
CA ARG A 66 9.78 12.52 -2.49
C ARG A 66 10.35 11.17 -2.94
N THR A 67 10.94 10.41 -2.01
CA THR A 67 11.25 8.99 -2.20
C THR A 67 9.94 8.20 -2.22
N PHE A 68 9.73 7.30 -3.18
CA PHE A 68 8.47 6.56 -3.23
C PHE A 68 8.50 5.26 -2.44
N HIS A 69 7.31 4.83 -2.03
CA HIS A 69 6.96 3.50 -1.59
C HIS A 69 5.57 3.18 -2.15
N ASN A 70 5.36 1.97 -2.65
CA ASN A 70 4.07 1.49 -3.11
C ASN A 70 3.94 0.05 -2.63
N ARG A 71 2.79 -0.32 -2.08
CA ARG A 71 2.52 -1.69 -1.66
C ARG A 71 1.29 -2.22 -2.40
N SER A 72 1.56 -3.05 -3.42
CA SER A 72 0.58 -3.92 -4.08
C SER A 72 -0.64 -3.20 -4.69
N THR A 73 -0.47 -2.65 -5.89
CA THR A 73 -1.60 -2.28 -6.76
C THR A 73 -2.13 -3.53 -7.47
N ALA A 74 -3.05 -4.26 -6.85
CA ALA A 74 -3.77 -5.32 -7.55
C ALA A 74 -4.65 -4.70 -8.65
N GLY A 75 -4.19 -4.74 -9.90
CA GLY A 75 -4.99 -4.40 -11.09
C GLY A 75 -4.94 -2.95 -11.57
N SER A 76 -4.02 -2.10 -11.09
CA SER A 76 -3.82 -0.78 -11.73
C SER A 76 -3.05 -0.94 -13.05
N ARG A 77 -3.43 -0.16 -14.07
CA ARG A 77 -2.85 -0.20 -15.43
C ARG A 77 -1.59 0.65 -15.56
N ALA A 78 -1.23 1.40 -14.53
CA ALA A 78 -0.10 2.30 -14.55
C ALA A 78 1.20 1.50 -14.35
N ASP A 79 2.05 1.46 -15.37
CA ASP A 79 3.45 1.11 -15.20
C ASP A 79 4.09 2.21 -14.37
N PHE A 80 4.25 1.97 -13.06
CA PHE A 80 4.75 2.94 -12.10
C PHE A 80 6.07 3.57 -12.58
N ARG A 81 6.93 2.78 -13.23
CA ARG A 81 8.18 3.28 -13.80
C ARG A 81 7.92 4.43 -14.76
N THR A 82 6.99 4.23 -15.68
CA THR A 82 6.61 5.24 -16.68
C THR A 82 6.09 6.50 -15.99
N CYS A 83 5.17 6.37 -15.03
CA CYS A 83 4.64 7.54 -14.30
C CYS A 83 5.72 8.28 -13.51
N ALA A 84 6.64 7.57 -12.87
CA ALA A 84 7.75 8.18 -12.13
C ALA A 84 8.70 8.93 -13.08
N GLU A 85 9.06 8.32 -14.21
CA GLU A 85 9.92 8.95 -15.22
C GLU A 85 9.25 10.20 -15.83
N GLU A 86 7.96 10.14 -16.15
CA GLU A 86 7.17 11.29 -16.65
C GLU A 86 7.06 12.43 -15.62
N ALA A 87 6.99 12.12 -14.33
CA ALA A 87 6.99 13.11 -13.24
C ALA A 87 8.40 13.70 -12.95
N GLY A 88 9.41 13.31 -13.74
CA GLY A 88 10.77 13.82 -13.67
C GLY A 88 11.63 13.16 -12.59
N PHE A 89 11.26 11.96 -12.15
CA PHE A 89 12.12 11.17 -11.27
C PHE A 89 13.19 10.43 -12.08
N VAL A 90 14.33 10.27 -11.44
CA VAL A 90 15.50 9.54 -11.92
C VAL A 90 15.79 8.37 -11.00
N ASP A 91 16.68 7.48 -11.44
CA ASP A 91 17.12 6.31 -10.67
C ASP A 91 15.94 5.42 -10.19
N VAL A 92 14.91 5.26 -11.04
CA VAL A 92 13.73 4.44 -10.72
C VAL A 92 14.12 2.96 -10.69
N SER A 93 14.15 2.37 -9.51
CA SER A 93 14.36 0.93 -9.30
C SER A 93 13.08 0.28 -8.78
N GLU A 94 12.81 -0.94 -9.26
CA GLU A 94 11.76 -1.80 -8.74
C GLU A 94 12.42 -3.03 -8.13
N GLU A 95 12.09 -3.34 -6.88
CA GLU A 95 12.42 -4.60 -6.25
C GLU A 95 11.13 -5.37 -5.97
N ILE A 96 11.00 -6.56 -6.56
CA ILE A 96 9.83 -7.42 -6.39
C ILE A 96 10.14 -8.45 -5.32
N PHE A 97 9.33 -8.47 -4.27
CA PHE A 97 9.41 -9.43 -3.18
C PHE A 97 8.26 -10.42 -3.28
N GLU A 98 8.60 -11.71 -3.23
CA GLU A 98 7.61 -12.76 -2.98
C GLU A 98 7.35 -12.84 -1.48
N ALA A 99 6.20 -12.32 -1.06
CA ALA A 99 5.84 -12.27 0.35
C ALA A 99 4.67 -13.23 0.64
N PRO A 100 4.76 -14.04 1.71
CA PRO A 100 3.66 -14.92 2.08
C PRO A 100 2.44 -14.10 2.52
N LEU A 101 1.24 -14.64 2.30
CA LEU A 101 0.00 -14.12 2.87
C LEU A 101 -0.50 -15.13 3.91
N GLY A 102 -0.12 -14.91 5.17
CA GLY A 102 -0.38 -15.81 6.30
C GLY A 102 0.88 -16.47 6.89
N ASN A 103 0.69 -17.39 7.84
CA ASN A 103 1.77 -17.96 8.67
C ASN A 103 2.23 -19.37 8.27
N TRP A 104 1.94 -19.77 7.04
CA TRP A 104 2.31 -21.08 6.50
C TRP A 104 3.83 -21.33 6.29
N PRO A 105 4.72 -20.32 6.12
CA PRO A 105 6.16 -20.57 6.03
C PRO A 105 6.70 -21.18 7.32
N GLU A 106 7.81 -21.92 7.27
CA GLU A 106 8.46 -22.44 8.50
C GLU A 106 9.29 -21.37 9.21
N ASP A 107 9.97 -20.53 8.42
CA ASP A 107 10.82 -19.44 8.88
C ASP A 107 10.04 -18.37 9.66
N GLN A 108 10.52 -18.03 10.86
CA GLN A 108 9.79 -17.13 11.77
C GLN A 108 9.64 -15.72 11.20
N GLN A 109 10.69 -15.18 10.55
CA GLN A 109 10.63 -13.84 9.97
C GLN A 109 9.59 -13.78 8.84
N LYS A 110 9.54 -14.81 7.98
CA LYS A 110 8.53 -14.91 6.92
C LYS A 110 7.12 -15.08 7.49
N LYS A 111 6.94 -15.78 8.61
CA LYS A 111 5.64 -15.85 9.30
C LYS A 111 5.19 -14.47 9.77
N ASP A 112 6.05 -13.74 10.47
CA ASP A 112 5.71 -12.42 11.01
C ASP A 112 5.33 -11.44 9.89
N ILE A 113 6.11 -11.45 8.78
CA ILE A 113 5.81 -10.67 7.57
C ILE A 113 4.45 -11.10 6.99
N GLY A 114 4.22 -12.41 6.87
CA GLY A 114 3.00 -12.94 6.26
C GLY A 114 1.74 -12.68 7.09
N GLU A 115 1.84 -12.71 8.42
CA GLU A 115 0.76 -12.32 9.34
C GLU A 115 0.48 -10.83 9.26
N MET A 116 1.52 -9.99 9.22
CA MET A 116 1.37 -8.55 9.02
C MET A 116 0.68 -8.24 7.69
N LEU A 117 1.07 -8.90 6.61
CA LEU A 117 0.45 -8.74 5.29
C LEU A 117 -0.99 -9.26 5.27
N ALA A 118 -1.28 -10.40 5.88
CA ALA A 118 -2.64 -10.94 5.97
C ALA A 118 -3.55 -10.01 6.78
N SER A 119 -3.05 -9.46 7.88
CA SER A 119 -3.78 -8.45 8.66
C SER A 119 -4.06 -7.20 7.84
N SER A 120 -3.03 -6.67 7.17
CA SER A 120 -3.16 -5.49 6.30
C SER A 120 -4.18 -5.73 5.19
N PHE A 121 -4.12 -6.89 4.53
CA PHE A 121 -5.06 -7.27 3.47
C PHE A 121 -6.49 -7.39 3.98
N LYS A 122 -6.71 -8.01 5.15
CA LYS A 122 -8.05 -8.11 5.77
C LYS A 122 -8.67 -6.75 6.11
N MET A 123 -7.84 -5.81 6.58
CA MET A 123 -8.28 -4.45 6.89
C MET A 123 -8.57 -3.65 5.60
N GLY A 124 -7.69 -3.76 4.59
CA GLY A 124 -7.82 -3.06 3.30
C GLY A 124 -8.85 -3.66 2.34
N LEU A 125 -9.39 -4.83 2.63
CA LEU A 125 -10.24 -5.60 1.71
C LEU A 125 -11.46 -4.83 1.20
N HIS A 126 -12.05 -3.94 2.02
CA HIS A 126 -13.16 -3.11 1.58
C HIS A 126 -12.74 -2.15 0.46
N GLY A 127 -11.56 -1.52 0.54
CA GLY A 127 -11.06 -0.63 -0.51
C GLY A 127 -10.84 -1.36 -1.84
N LEU A 128 -10.41 -2.62 -1.80
CA LEU A 128 -10.20 -3.45 -2.99
C LEU A 128 -11.51 -3.88 -3.67
N THR A 129 -12.59 -4.04 -2.89
CA THR A 129 -13.84 -4.66 -3.37
C THR A 129 -14.95 -3.65 -3.59
N ALA A 130 -15.05 -2.61 -2.75
CA ALA A 130 -16.20 -1.72 -2.71
C ALA A 130 -16.49 -1.08 -4.06
N LYS A 131 -15.51 -0.40 -4.65
CA LYS A 131 -15.70 0.31 -5.92
C LYS A 131 -15.90 -0.64 -7.09
N ALA A 132 -15.05 -1.65 -7.22
CA ALA A 132 -15.14 -2.61 -8.32
C ALA A 132 -16.47 -3.39 -8.29
N PHE A 133 -16.89 -3.88 -7.12
CA PHE A 133 -18.05 -4.76 -7.05
C PHE A 133 -19.36 -3.98 -7.13
N GLN A 134 -19.44 -2.77 -6.54
CA GLN A 134 -20.65 -1.96 -6.59
C GLN A 134 -20.77 -1.21 -7.92
N ASP A 135 -19.73 -0.46 -8.32
CA ASP A 135 -19.81 0.42 -9.49
C ASP A 135 -19.73 -0.36 -10.82
N VAL A 136 -18.94 -1.45 -10.88
CA VAL A 136 -18.70 -2.20 -12.12
C VAL A 136 -19.57 -3.46 -12.20
N LEU A 137 -19.64 -4.23 -11.11
CA LEU A 137 -20.38 -5.50 -11.09
C LEU A 137 -21.82 -5.36 -10.60
N GLY A 138 -22.25 -4.16 -10.18
CA GLY A 138 -23.62 -3.87 -9.77
C GLY A 138 -24.08 -4.63 -8.50
N ARG A 139 -23.13 -5.08 -7.67
CA ARG A 139 -23.44 -5.78 -6.42
C ARG A 139 -23.94 -4.84 -5.35
N SER A 140 -24.84 -5.32 -4.49
CA SER A 140 -25.26 -4.54 -3.33
C SER A 140 -24.13 -4.44 -2.29
N LYS A 141 -24.17 -3.41 -1.45
CA LYS A 141 -23.23 -3.24 -0.35
C LYS A 141 -23.20 -4.47 0.58
N GLU A 142 -24.37 -5.04 0.85
CA GLU A 142 -24.53 -6.22 1.70
C GLU A 142 -23.88 -7.46 1.07
N GLU A 143 -24.05 -7.66 -0.24
CA GLU A 143 -23.39 -8.75 -0.96
C GLU A 143 -21.85 -8.63 -0.88
N VAL A 144 -21.32 -7.41 -1.03
CA VAL A 144 -19.88 -7.14 -0.92
C VAL A 144 -19.37 -7.42 0.48
N GLU A 145 -20.09 -7.01 1.53
CA GLU A 145 -19.67 -7.29 2.90
C GLU A 145 -19.74 -8.79 3.26
N VAL A 146 -20.74 -9.52 2.75
CA VAL A 146 -20.81 -10.98 2.90
C VAL A 146 -19.62 -11.65 2.21
N PHE A 147 -19.29 -11.23 0.97
CA PHE A 147 -18.10 -11.72 0.28
C PHE A 147 -16.81 -11.43 1.07
N ASN A 148 -16.67 -10.20 1.57
CA ASN A 148 -15.52 -9.80 2.37
C ASN A 148 -15.38 -10.60 3.67
N ALA A 149 -16.51 -10.95 4.31
CA ALA A 149 -16.51 -11.83 5.48
C ALA A 149 -15.99 -13.24 5.15
N PHE A 150 -16.35 -13.80 3.99
CA PHE A 150 -15.81 -15.09 3.56
C PHE A 150 -14.30 -15.03 3.31
N VAL A 151 -13.82 -14.00 2.61
CA VAL A 151 -12.39 -13.82 2.34
C VAL A 151 -11.61 -13.71 3.65
N ARG A 152 -12.07 -12.88 4.60
CA ARG A 152 -11.43 -12.75 5.93
C ARG A 152 -11.38 -14.10 6.65
N ARG A 153 -12.46 -14.87 6.61
CA ARG A 153 -12.52 -16.20 7.22
C ARG A 153 -11.53 -17.17 6.60
N GLU A 154 -11.38 -17.17 5.27
CA GLU A 154 -10.40 -18.05 4.61
C GLU A 154 -8.95 -17.63 4.92
N LEU A 155 -8.68 -16.33 5.04
CA LEU A 155 -7.38 -15.83 5.50
C LEU A 155 -7.08 -16.24 6.95
N ASP A 156 -8.08 -16.20 7.84
CA ASP A 156 -7.93 -16.62 9.24
C ASP A 156 -7.69 -18.13 9.38
N ARG A 157 -8.29 -18.93 8.49
CA ARG A 157 -8.03 -20.38 8.45
C ARG A 157 -6.60 -20.70 8.01
N ASN A 158 -5.98 -19.80 7.25
CA ASN A 158 -4.64 -19.94 6.70
C ASN A 158 -4.40 -21.32 6.03
N THR A 159 -5.42 -21.87 5.37
CA THR A 159 -5.35 -23.18 4.72
C THR A 159 -4.71 -23.12 3.34
N SER A 160 -4.61 -21.92 2.76
CA SER A 160 -4.06 -21.68 1.44
C SER A 160 -2.65 -21.11 1.55
N LYS A 161 -1.68 -21.72 0.86
CA LYS A 161 -0.29 -21.23 0.80
C LYS A 161 -0.16 -20.13 -0.26
N LEU A 162 -0.76 -18.98 0.03
CA LEU A 162 -0.77 -17.84 -0.88
C LEU A 162 0.51 -17.01 -0.73
N THR A 163 1.00 -16.53 -1.87
CA THR A 163 2.10 -15.57 -1.97
C THR A 163 1.60 -14.36 -2.75
N LEU A 164 1.99 -13.17 -2.32
CA LEU A 164 1.78 -11.92 -3.04
C LEU A 164 3.11 -11.44 -3.62
N HIS A 165 3.07 -10.92 -4.84
CA HIS A 165 4.17 -10.13 -5.38
C HIS A 165 4.03 -8.71 -4.85
N VAL A 166 5.01 -8.28 -4.08
CA VAL A 166 5.09 -6.93 -3.52
C VAL A 166 6.20 -6.20 -4.27
N SER A 167 5.83 -5.32 -5.19
CA SER A 167 6.77 -4.42 -5.85
C SER A 167 7.04 -3.23 -4.94
N VAL A 168 8.31 -3.01 -4.59
CA VAL A 168 8.80 -1.81 -3.92
C VAL A 168 9.52 -0.98 -4.95
N PHE A 169 9.00 0.21 -5.22
CA PHE A 169 9.65 1.16 -6.12
C PHE A 169 10.39 2.21 -5.32
N ILE A 170 11.63 2.49 -5.72
CA ILE A 170 12.44 3.57 -5.17
C ILE A 170 12.82 4.46 -6.35
N ALA A 171 12.57 5.75 -6.23
CA ALA A 171 13.02 6.73 -7.20
C ALA A 171 13.50 7.99 -6.48
N ARG A 172 14.30 8.79 -7.17
CA ARG A 172 14.91 10.02 -6.66
C ARG A 172 14.57 11.16 -7.61
N LYS A 173 14.31 12.37 -7.10
CA LYS A 173 14.28 13.57 -7.94
C LYS A 173 15.60 14.32 -7.84
N ILE A 174 16.11 14.82 -8.97
CA ILE A 174 17.23 15.76 -8.99
C ILE A 174 16.63 17.15 -8.83
N GLU A 175 17.13 17.93 -7.87
CA GLU A 175 16.82 19.36 -7.71
C GLU A 175 17.27 20.17 -8.93
#